data_AF-A0A6D0ZXY5-F1
#
_entry.id   AF-A0A6D0ZXY5-F1
#
_cell.length_a   1.000
_cell.length_b   1.000
_cell.length_c   1.000
_cell.angle_alpha   90.00
_cell.angle_beta   90.00
_cell.angle_gamma   90.00
#
_symmetry.space_group_name_H-M   'P 1'
#
loop_
_entity.id
_entity.type
_entity.pdbx_description
1 polymer ?
#
loop_
_entity_poly.entity_id
_entity_poly.type
_entity_poly.pdbx_seq_one_letter_code
_entity_poly.pdbx_strand_id
1 'polypeptide(L)'
;GILIDGDKAIVNNDGDNAISNGGTGTQVNGDEATVNNNGNTTVDGQGSTGTEIAGNNAVVNQDGTLDVSGGGHGIDITGDSATVDNKGGMT
;
A
#
# COMPACT_ATOMS: atom_id res chain seq x y z
N GLY A 1 1.55 -7.95 -7.93
CA GLY A 1 2.23 -7.41 -6.76
C GLY A 1 2.86 -8.50 -5.92
N ILE A 2 3.08 -8.18 -4.65
CA ILE A 2 3.53 -9.09 -3.60
C ILE A 2 2.33 -9.40 -2.70
N LEU A 3 2.14 -10.66 -2.33
CA LEU A 3 1.11 -11.11 -1.37
C LEU A 3 1.80 -11.68 -0.14
N ILE A 4 1.39 -11.22 1.04
CA ILE A 4 1.85 -11.71 2.33
C ILE A 4 0.64 -12.10 3.18
N ASP A 5 0.62 -13.34 3.66
CA ASP A 5 -0.31 -13.79 4.68
C ASP A 5 0.45 -13.96 6.01
N GLY A 6 0.12 -13.16 7.01
CA GLY A 6 0.74 -13.25 8.33
C GLY A 6 0.60 -11.99 9.18
N ASP A 7 0.24 -12.20 10.43
CA ASP A 7 0.21 -11.13 11.44
C ASP A 7 1.62 -10.58 11.70
N LYS A 8 1.71 -9.29 12.00
CA LYS A 8 2.95 -8.57 12.31
C LYS A 8 3.99 -8.65 11.18
N ALA A 9 3.56 -8.94 9.96
CA ALA A 9 4.41 -8.88 8.79
C ALA A 9 5.00 -7.48 8.63
N ILE A 10 6.27 -7.41 8.24
CA ILE A 10 6.94 -6.15 7.91
C ILE A 10 7.34 -6.20 6.44
N VAL A 11 6.82 -5.27 5.66
CA VAL A 11 7.11 -5.14 4.23
C VAL A 11 7.86 -3.83 4.00
N ASN A 12 9.00 -3.89 3.32
CA ASN A 12 9.78 -2.72 2.93
C ASN A 12 9.80 -2.60 1.41
N ASN A 13 9.08 -1.62 0.88
CA ASN A 13 9.00 -1.30 -0.53
C ASN A 13 9.90 -0.10 -0.81
N ASP A 14 11.20 -0.37 -0.93
CA ASP A 14 12.22 0.64 -1.27
C ASP A 14 12.32 0.92 -2.78
N GLY A 15 11.83 0.00 -3.60
CA GLY A 15 11.84 0.12 -5.06
C GLY A 15 10.67 0.92 -5.61
N ASP A 16 10.83 1.44 -6.83
CA ASP A 16 9.74 2.07 -7.55
C ASP A 16 8.72 1.02 -8.02
N ASN A 17 7.44 1.27 -7.75
CA ASN A 17 6.32 0.41 -8.10
C ASN A 17 5.44 1.10 -9.14
N ALA A 18 5.14 0.40 -10.23
CA ALA A 18 4.17 0.83 -11.23
C ALA A 18 3.03 -0.19 -11.29
N ILE A 19 1.83 0.23 -10.87
CA ILE A 19 0.64 -0.61 -10.80
C ILE A 19 -0.35 -0.12 -11.85
N SER A 20 -0.85 -1.05 -12.68
CA SER A 20 -1.87 -0.77 -13.69
C SER A 20 -2.75 -1.98 -13.98
N ASN A 21 -3.74 -1.81 -14.86
CA ASN A 21 -4.64 -2.86 -15.35
C ASN A 21 -5.44 -3.58 -14.24
N GLY A 22 -5.83 -2.86 -13.18
CA GLY A 22 -6.60 -3.44 -12.09
C GLY A 22 -5.78 -4.30 -11.12
N GLY A 23 -4.45 -4.18 -11.14
CA GLY A 23 -3.57 -4.96 -10.29
C GLY A 23 -3.38 -4.37 -8.90
N THR A 24 -2.95 -5.20 -7.94
CA THR A 24 -2.50 -4.76 -6.62
C THR A 24 -0.97 -4.83 -6.50
N GLY A 25 -0.35 -3.77 -5.98
CA GLY A 25 1.10 -3.66 -5.78
C GLY A 25 1.60 -4.48 -4.60
N THR A 26 1.17 -4.15 -3.39
CA THR A 26 1.46 -4.91 -2.16
C THR A 26 0.16 -5.26 -1.47
N GLN A 27 -0.08 -6.54 -1.21
CA GLN A 27 -1.23 -7.03 -0.46
C GLN A 27 -0.75 -7.73 0.81
N VAL A 28 -1.30 -7.36 1.97
CA VAL A 28 -1.05 -8.03 3.24
C VAL A 28 -2.36 -8.46 3.88
N ASN A 29 -2.48 -9.74 4.21
CA ASN A 29 -3.56 -10.28 5.03
C ASN A 29 -3.00 -10.65 6.40
N GLY A 30 -3.26 -9.83 7.41
CA GLY A 30 -2.73 -10.04 8.76
C GLY A 30 -2.87 -8.83 9.66
N ASP A 31 -3.12 -9.08 10.94
CA ASP A 31 -3.23 -8.06 11.96
C ASP A 31 -1.84 -7.49 12.32
N GLU A 32 -1.79 -6.23 12.76
CA GLU A 32 -0.57 -5.53 13.18
C GLU A 32 0.53 -5.48 12.10
N ALA A 33 0.17 -5.63 10.82
CA ALA A 33 1.09 -5.52 9.71
C ALA A 33 1.69 -4.12 9.60
N THR A 34 2.96 -4.02 9.22
CA THR A 34 3.64 -2.76 8.93
C THR A 34 4.14 -2.75 7.49
N VAL A 35 3.70 -1.77 6.70
CA VAL A 35 4.18 -1.57 5.32
C VAL A 35 4.91 -0.23 5.25
N ASN A 36 6.18 -0.28 4.87
CA ASN A 36 7.03 0.89 4.63
C ASN A 36 7.17 1.08 3.12
N ASN A 37 6.55 2.12 2.58
CA ASN A 37 6.68 2.50 1.17
C ASN A 37 7.64 3.67 1.07
N ASN A 38 8.91 3.33 0.85
CA ASN A 38 10.00 4.29 0.77
C ASN A 38 10.33 4.65 -0.69
N GLY A 39 10.07 3.75 -1.64
CA GLY A 39 10.17 3.99 -3.08
C GLY A 39 8.93 4.69 -3.64
N ASN A 40 9.00 5.16 -4.89
CA ASN A 40 7.85 5.80 -5.53
C ASN A 40 6.82 4.76 -5.96
N THR A 41 5.55 5.06 -5.81
CA THR A 41 4.44 4.20 -6.22
C THR A 41 3.55 4.97 -7.18
N THR A 42 3.46 4.53 -8.43
CA THR A 42 2.47 5.01 -9.40
C THR A 42 1.35 3.99 -9.51
N VAL A 43 0.11 4.42 -9.32
CA VAL A 43 -1.10 3.60 -9.47
C VAL A 43 -1.98 4.22 -10.55
N ASP A 44 -2.14 3.54 -11.67
CA ASP A 44 -2.95 4.02 -12.80
C ASP A 44 -4.04 3.02 -13.20
N GLY A 45 -5.23 3.54 -13.49
CA GLY A 45 -6.36 2.79 -14.02
C GLY A 45 -7.30 2.22 -12.97
N GLN A 46 -8.56 2.07 -13.39
CA GLN A 46 -9.66 1.62 -12.54
C GLN A 46 -9.36 0.26 -11.90
N GLY A 47 -9.53 0.19 -10.58
CA GLY A 47 -9.35 -1.03 -9.81
C GLY A 47 -7.90 -1.41 -9.52
N SER A 48 -6.93 -0.58 -9.95
CA SER A 48 -5.54 -0.74 -9.54
C SER A 48 -5.38 -0.24 -8.10
N THR A 49 -4.63 -0.96 -7.28
CA THR A 49 -4.35 -0.58 -5.88
C THR A 49 -2.85 -0.63 -5.58
N GLY A 50 -2.29 0.44 -5.01
CA GLY A 50 -0.87 0.47 -4.65
C GLY A 50 -0.56 -0.48 -3.49
N THR A 51 -1.13 -0.21 -2.32
CA THR A 51 -1.01 -1.04 -1.12
C THR A 51 -2.40 -1.39 -0.60
N GLU A 52 -2.64 -2.67 -0.34
CA GLU A 52 -3.87 -3.18 0.22
C GLU A 52 -3.56 -3.98 1.49
N ILE A 53 -4.25 -3.69 2.59
CA ILE A 53 -4.11 -4.45 3.84
C ILE A 53 -5.48 -4.88 4.34
N ALA A 54 -5.64 -6.18 4.57
CA ALA A 54 -6.77 -6.75 5.29
C ALA A 54 -6.29 -7.19 6.68
N GLY A 55 -6.55 -6.37 7.70
CA GLY A 55 -6.09 -6.61 9.06
C GLY A 55 -6.28 -5.40 9.98
N ASN A 56 -6.38 -5.68 11.28
CA ASN A 56 -6.53 -4.67 12.32
C ASN A 56 -5.18 -4.12 12.74
N ASN A 57 -5.16 -2.89 13.27
CA ASN A 57 -3.97 -2.23 13.80
C ASN A 57 -2.82 -2.11 12.79
N ALA A 58 -3.12 -2.14 11.50
CA ALA A 58 -2.12 -2.02 10.45
C ALA A 58 -1.46 -0.63 10.49
N VAL A 59 -0.17 -0.59 10.20
CA VAL A 59 0.61 0.64 10.08
C VAL A 59 1.16 0.75 8.67
N VAL A 60 0.93 1.88 8.03
CA VAL A 60 1.50 2.19 6.73
C VAL A 60 2.32 3.46 6.83
N ASN A 61 3.61 3.37 6.53
CA ASN A 61 4.52 4.52 6.45
C ASN A 61 4.77 4.83 4.98
N GLN A 62 4.24 5.95 4.50
CA GLN A 62 4.50 6.44 3.13
C GLN A 62 5.52 7.55 3.18
N ASP A 63 6.77 7.20 2.88
CA ASP A 63 7.85 8.18 2.78
C ASP A 63 8.16 8.53 1.32
N GLY A 64 7.94 7.58 0.39
CA GLY A 64 8.09 7.78 -1.06
C GLY A 64 6.90 8.52 -1.69
N THR A 65 7.02 8.89 -2.97
CA THR A 65 5.91 9.54 -3.69
C THR A 65 4.81 8.53 -4.00
N LEU A 66 3.56 8.91 -3.84
CA LEU A 66 2.39 8.13 -4.25
C LEU A 66 1.58 8.91 -5.28
N ASP A 67 1.64 8.49 -6.54
CA ASP A 67 0.96 9.13 -7.68
C ASP A 67 -0.21 8.25 -8.13
N VAL A 68 -1.45 8.72 -7.95
CA VAL A 68 -2.66 7.92 -8.18
C VAL A 68 -3.55 8.58 -9.23
N SER A 69 -3.82 7.85 -10.32
CA SER A 69 -4.61 8.36 -11.44
C SER A 69 -5.54 7.30 -12.04
N GLY A 70 -6.37 7.70 -13.01
CA GLY A 70 -7.20 6.76 -13.78
C GLY A 70 -8.28 6.01 -12.99
N GLY A 71 -8.61 6.46 -11.77
CA GLY A 71 -9.54 5.75 -10.87
C GLY A 71 -8.89 4.65 -10.04
N GLY A 72 -7.56 4.65 -9.93
CA GLY A 72 -6.81 3.77 -9.03
C GLY A 72 -6.93 4.18 -7.55
N HIS A 73 -6.43 3.31 -6.69
CA HIS A 73 -6.44 3.43 -5.24
C HIS A 73 -5.00 3.43 -4.72
N GLY A 74 -4.66 4.38 -3.86
CA GLY A 74 -3.31 4.46 -3.31
C GLY A 74 -3.06 3.40 -2.24
N ILE A 75 -3.65 3.62 -1.07
CA ILE A 75 -3.55 2.74 0.11
C ILE A 75 -4.96 2.44 0.58
N ASP A 76 -5.34 1.17 0.49
CA ASP A 76 -6.59 0.66 1.02
C ASP A 76 -6.31 -0.22 2.23
N ILE A 77 -6.99 0.06 3.34
CA ILE A 77 -6.90 -0.76 4.55
C ILE A 77 -8.31 -1.13 5.01
N THR A 78 -8.57 -2.43 5.09
CA THR A 78 -9.79 -3.00 5.66
C THR A 78 -9.46 -3.61 7.00
N GLY A 79 -9.96 -2.99 8.07
CA GLY A 79 -9.76 -3.42 9.45
C GLY A 79 -9.91 -2.24 10.41
N ASP A 80 -9.86 -2.52 11.70
CA ASP A 80 -10.02 -1.51 12.74
C ASP A 80 -8.67 -0.93 13.17
N SER A 81 -8.68 0.34 13.63
CA SER A 81 -7.51 0.99 14.26
C SER A 81 -6.24 1.10 13.41
N ALA A 82 -6.37 1.13 12.09
CA ALA A 82 -5.25 1.34 11.19
C ALA A 82 -4.67 2.76 11.30
N THR A 83 -3.37 2.89 11.08
CA THR A 83 -2.65 4.17 11.01
C THR A 83 -1.90 4.29 9.69
N VAL A 84 -2.07 5.42 9.01
CA VAL A 84 -1.27 5.80 7.85
C VAL A 84 -0.48 7.05 8.20
N ASP A 85 0.85 6.95 8.19
CA ASP A 85 1.77 8.08 8.33
C ASP A 85 2.31 8.44 6.95
N ASN A 86 1.72 9.48 6.34
CA ASN A 86 2.12 9.95 5.02
C ASN A 86 3.04 11.17 5.11
N LYS A 87 4.33 10.95 4.84
CA LYS A 87 5.37 11.97 4.74
C LYS A 87 5.77 12.26 3.29
N GLY A 88 5.51 11.33 2.38
CA GLY A 88 5.76 11.45 0.95
C GLY A 88 4.76 12.37 0.23
N GLY A 89 5.12 12.77 -0.99
CA GLY A 89 4.23 13.53 -1.86
C GLY A 89 3.07 12.67 -2.36
N MET A 90 1.87 13.24 -2.46
CA MET A 90 0.69 12.61 -3.08
C MET A 90 0.14 13.48 -4.20
N THR A 91 -0.15 12.87 -5.34
CA THR A 91 -0.81 13.50 -6.49
C THR A 91 -1.96 12.67 -7.02
#